data_AF-C9RK39-F1
#
_entry.id   AF-C9RK39-F1
#
_cell.length_a   1.000
_cell.length_b   1.000
_cell.length_c   1.000
_cell.angle_alpha   90.00
_cell.angle_beta   90.00
_cell.angle_gamma   90.00
#
_symmetry.space_group_name_H-M   'P 1'
#
loop_
_entity.id
_entity.type
_entity.pdbx_description
1 polymer ?
#
loop_
_entity_poly.entity_id
_entity_poly.type
_entity_poly.pdbx_seq_one_letter_code
_entity_poly.pdbx_strand_id
1 'polypeptide(L)'
;MQPYISNNKDIRDFVLNILKSKKWEIARHGKHVILRHIEEGANKIFSIPCTPSDSRAFSNFCRDYYRYVREFLIQSGKIQNSIA
;
A
#
# COMPACT_ATOMS: atom_id res chain seq x y z
N MET A 1 17.02 3.86 12.45
CA MET A 1 17.38 3.37 11.09
C MET A 1 16.08 3.09 10.35
N GLN A 2 15.82 3.73 9.20
CA GLN A 2 14.59 3.46 8.44
C GLN A 2 14.71 2.10 7.72
N PRO A 3 13.66 1.27 7.69
CA PRO A 3 13.71 -0.02 6.99
C PRO A 3 13.88 0.19 5.49
N TYR A 4 14.66 -0.69 4.84
CA TYR A 4 14.76 -0.73 3.39
C TYR A 4 13.41 -1.12 2.77
N ILE A 5 12.89 -0.31 1.84
CA ILE A 5 11.57 -0.48 1.20
C ILE A 5 11.72 -0.80 -0.29
N SER A 6 12.36 0.09 -1.04
CA SER A 6 12.57 -0.01 -2.50
C SER A 6 13.76 0.86 -2.92
N ASN A 7 14.41 0.47 -4.02
CA ASN A 7 15.41 1.30 -4.70
C ASN A 7 14.77 2.40 -5.55
N ASN A 8 13.49 2.27 -5.92
CA ASN A 8 12.76 3.32 -6.61
C ASN A 8 12.29 4.37 -5.60
N LYS A 9 12.69 5.63 -5.81
CA LYS A 9 12.35 6.75 -4.91
C LYS A 9 10.85 6.99 -4.83
N ASP A 10 10.12 6.91 -5.93
CA ASP A 10 8.67 7.18 -5.96
C ASP A 10 7.89 6.13 -5.16
N ILE A 11 8.24 4.85 -5.31
CA ILE A 11 7.68 3.77 -4.50
C ILE A 11 8.00 3.98 -3.03
N ARG A 12 9.27 4.30 -2.71
CA ARG A 12 9.70 4.54 -1.33
C ARG A 12 8.92 5.69 -0.70
N ASP A 13 8.86 6.84 -1.37
CA ASP A 13 8.22 8.05 -0.84
C ASP A 13 6.70 7.84 -0.70
N PHE A 14 6.07 7.16 -1.66
CA PHE A 14 4.67 6.78 -1.58
C PHE A 14 4.39 5.87 -0.37
N VAL A 15 5.18 4.81 -0.17
CA VAL A 15 5.01 3.90 0.97
C VAL A 15 5.28 4.61 2.30
N LEU A 16 6.32 5.45 2.38
CA LEU A 16 6.59 6.25 3.59
C LEU A 16 5.42 7.18 3.93
N ASN A 17 4.76 7.76 2.94
CA ASN A 17 3.56 8.57 3.16
C ASN A 17 2.38 7.72 3.65
N ILE A 18 2.20 6.49 3.15
CA ILE A 18 1.16 5.57 3.65
C ILE A 18 1.40 5.24 5.13
N LEU A 19 2.64 4.96 5.52
CA LEU A 19 2.99 4.58 6.89
C LEU A 19 2.70 5.69 7.91
N LYS A 20 2.72 6.97 7.51
CA LYS A 20 2.35 8.09 8.38
C LYS A 20 0.92 7.99 8.91
N SER A 21 0.02 7.28 8.21
CA SER A 21 -1.36 7.05 8.68
C SER A 21 -1.47 6.15 9.91
N LYS A 22 -0.40 5.40 10.27
CA LYS A 22 -0.39 4.40 11.35
C LYS A 22 -1.41 3.26 11.20
N LYS A 23 -2.01 3.12 10.01
CA LYS A 23 -2.91 2.03 9.65
C LYS A 23 -2.21 0.91 8.90
N TRP A 24 -0.94 1.12 8.57
CA TRP A 24 -0.15 0.22 7.74
C TRP A 24 1.19 -0.05 8.42
N GLU A 25 1.72 -1.25 8.19
CA GLU A 25 3.05 -1.64 8.65
C GLU A 25 3.88 -2.23 7.50
N ILE A 26 5.20 -2.18 7.66
CA ILE A 26 6.14 -2.90 6.80
C ILE A 26 6.47 -4.24 7.45
N ALA A 27 6.36 -5.30 6.67
CA ALA A 27 6.83 -6.63 7.04
C ALA A 27 7.68 -7.22 5.91
N ARG A 28 8.24 -8.40 6.16
CA ARG A 28 8.98 -9.17 5.13
C ARG A 28 8.24 -10.46 4.84
N HIS A 29 8.15 -10.81 3.57
CA HIS A 29 7.68 -12.11 3.11
C HIS A 29 8.74 -12.71 2.19
N GLY A 30 9.53 -13.63 2.74
CA GLY A 30 10.75 -14.13 2.09
C GLY A 30 11.72 -12.99 1.78
N LYS A 31 12.06 -12.84 0.48
CA LYS A 31 12.97 -11.80 0.00
C LYS A 31 12.28 -10.45 -0.25
N HIS A 32 10.96 -10.40 -0.24
CA HIS A 32 10.19 -9.22 -0.59
C HIS A 32 9.78 -8.42 0.65
N VAL A 33 9.81 -7.09 0.51
CA VAL A 33 9.18 -6.18 1.48
C VAL A 33 7.69 -6.12 1.14
N ILE A 34 6.85 -6.20 2.18
CA ILE A 34 5.40 -6.12 2.04
C ILE A 34 4.84 -4.97 2.87
N LEU A 35 3.75 -4.40 2.40
CA LEU A 35 2.94 -3.41 3.08
C LEU A 35 1.66 -4.09 3.56
N ARG A 36 1.45 -4.20 4.87
CA ARG A 36 0.29 -4.87 5.48
C ARG A 36 -0.66 -3.83 6.08
N HIS A 37 -1.95 -3.95 5.79
CA HIS A 37 -2.99 -3.16 6.43
C HIS A 37 -3.28 -3.75 7.82
N ILE A 38 -3.16 -2.95 8.87
CA ILE A 38 -3.31 -3.38 10.28
C ILE A 38 -4.55 -2.79 10.97
N GLU A 39 -5.38 -2.06 10.23
CA GLU A 39 -6.66 -1.58 10.75
C GLU A 39 -7.61 -2.77 11.00
N GLU A 40 -8.44 -2.69 12.04
CA GLU A 40 -9.39 -3.75 12.38
C GLU A 40 -10.30 -4.08 11.19
N GLY A 41 -10.50 -5.38 10.92
CA GLY A 41 -11.26 -5.86 9.76
C GLY A 41 -10.49 -5.85 8.44
N ALA A 42 -9.23 -5.39 8.43
CA ALA A 42 -8.39 -5.45 7.25
C ALA A 42 -7.55 -6.73 7.17
N ASN A 43 -7.43 -7.30 5.97
CA ASN A 43 -6.58 -8.47 5.69
C ASN A 43 -5.67 -8.28 4.47
N LYS A 44 -5.50 -7.03 4.00
CA LYS A 44 -4.79 -6.76 2.75
C LYS A 44 -3.29 -6.67 2.96
N ILE A 45 -2.56 -7.33 2.06
CA ILE A 45 -1.12 -7.26 1.93
C ILE A 45 -0.79 -6.86 0.50
N PHE A 46 0.16 -5.93 0.34
CA PHE A 46 0.74 -5.57 -0.94
C PHE A 46 2.22 -5.91 -0.98
N SER A 47 2.65 -6.61 -2.02
CA SER A 47 4.08 -6.77 -2.32
C SER A 47 4.62 -5.45 -2.84
N ILE A 48 5.68 -4.93 -2.21
CA ILE A 48 6.32 -3.69 -2.63
C ILE A 48 7.35 -4.02 -3.73
N PRO A 49 7.29 -3.38 -4.91
CA PRO A 49 8.31 -3.59 -5.93
C PRO A 49 9.66 -3.02 -5.47
N CYS A 50 10.66 -3.89 -5.26
CA CYS A 50 11.99 -3.49 -4.77
C CYS A 50 12.84 -2.79 -5.85
N THR A 51 12.72 -3.24 -7.10
CA THR A 51 13.46 -2.74 -8.27
C THR A 51 12.60 -2.97 -9.50
N PRO A 52 11.63 -2.08 -9.78
CA PRO A 52 10.77 -2.28 -10.94
C PRO A 52 11.57 -2.08 -12.23
N SER A 53 11.78 -3.15 -12.99
CA SER A 53 12.26 -3.04 -14.38
C SER A 53 11.15 -2.57 -15.33
N ASP A 54 9.88 -2.73 -14.93
CA ASP A 54 8.71 -2.21 -15.63
C ASP A 54 8.33 -0.83 -15.06
N SER A 55 8.37 0.19 -15.92
CA SER A 55 7.96 1.57 -15.59
C SER A 55 6.52 1.67 -15.06
N ARG A 56 5.64 0.71 -15.39
CA ARG A 56 4.23 0.68 -14.95
C ARG A 56 4.05 0.08 -13.57
N ALA A 57 5.06 -0.58 -13.00
CA ALA A 57 4.93 -1.26 -11.71
C ALA A 57 4.50 -0.30 -10.59
N PHE A 58 5.04 0.93 -10.57
CA PHE A 58 4.63 1.94 -9.59
C PHE A 58 3.17 2.39 -9.81
N SER A 59 2.79 2.68 -11.06
CA SER A 59 1.43 3.09 -11.40
C SER A 59 0.38 2.03 -11.05
N ASN A 60 0.70 0.75 -11.30
CA ASN A 60 -0.16 -0.37 -10.94
C ASN A 60 -0.26 -0.53 -9.42
N PHE A 61 0.86 -0.44 -8.70
CA PHE A 61 0.88 -0.47 -7.23
C PHE A 61 -0.01 0.61 -6.62
N CYS A 62 0.12 1.87 -7.07
CA CYS A 62 -0.74 2.95 -6.61
C CYS A 62 -2.22 2.70 -6.90
N ARG A 63 -2.55 2.26 -8.13
CA ARG A 63 -3.92 1.95 -8.52
C ARG A 63 -4.55 0.88 -7.65
N ASP A 64 -3.83 -0.22 -7.42
CA ASP A 64 -4.30 -1.33 -6.60
C ASP A 64 -4.47 -0.91 -5.13
N TYR A 65 -3.56 -0.08 -4.62
CA TYR A 65 -3.67 0.52 -3.29
C TYR A 65 -4.93 1.37 -3.16
N TYR A 66 -5.14 2.35 -4.06
CA TYR A 66 -6.29 3.25 -3.98
C TYR A 66 -7.62 2.52 -4.15
N ARG A 67 -7.70 1.55 -5.06
CA ARG A 67 -8.89 0.71 -5.23
C ARG A 67 -9.25 0.01 -3.93
N TYR A 68 -8.27 -0.67 -3.31
CA TYR A 68 -8.49 -1.36 -2.05
C TYR A 68 -8.91 -0.41 -0.92
N VAL A 69 -8.22 0.72 -0.75
CA VAL A 69 -8.55 1.68 0.31
C VAL A 69 -9.98 2.18 0.14
N ARG A 70 -10.39 2.50 -1.08
CA ARG A 70 -11.78 2.90 -1.37
C ARG A 70 -12.76 1.80 -0.97
N GLU A 71 -12.53 0.57 -1.41
CA GLU A 71 -13.40 -0.58 -1.09
C GLU A 71 -13.50 -0.79 0.42
N PHE A 72 -12.38 -0.73 1.13
CA PHE A 72 -12.34 -0.87 2.58
C PHE A 72 -13.11 0.26 3.29
N LEU A 73 -12.97 1.50 2.85
CA LEU A 73 -13.69 2.63 3.44
C LEU A 73 -15.19 2.53 3.19
N ILE A 74 -15.62 2.01 2.05
CA ILE A 74 -17.05 1.74 1.77
C ILE A 74 -17.56 0.62 2.68
N GLN A 75 -16.85 -0.50 2.76
CA GLN A 75 -17.24 -1.66 3.57
C GLN A 75 -17.28 -1.34 5.07
N SER A 76 -16.36 -0.49 5.55
CA SER A 76 -16.34 -0.01 6.94
C SER A 76 -17.34 1.12 7.22
N GLY A 77 -18.14 1.53 6.24
CA GLY A 77 -19.14 2.59 6.38
C GLY A 77 -18.56 4.00 6.55
N LYS A 78 -17.26 4.19 6.31
CA LYS A 78 -16.57 5.48 6.46
C LYS A 78 -16.84 6.44 5.31
N ILE A 79 -17.15 5.91 4.13
CA ILE A 79 -17.59 6.69 2.98
C ILE A 79 -18.80 6.00 2.33
N GLN A 80 -19.74 6.78 1.81
CA GLN A 80 -20.85 6.25 1.03
C GLN A 80 -20.44 6.11 -0.44
N ASN A 81 -20.92 5.07 -1.11
CA ASN A 81 -20.76 4.96 -2.55
C ASN A 81 -21.74 5.92 -3.24
N SER A 82 -21.37 7.18 -3.40
CA SER A 82 -22.13 8.13 -4.22
C SER A 82 -21.86 7.81 -5.70
N ILE A 83 -22.74 7.03 -6.32
CA ILE A 83 -22.96 7.11 -7.75
C ILE A 83 -24.09 8.13 -7.91
N ALA A 84 -23.73 9.37 -8.24
CA ALA A 84 -24.65 10.36 -8.75
C ALA A 84 -24.75 10.19 -10.27
#